data_AF-A0A0B7BEU8-F1
#
_entry.id   AF-A0A0B7BEU8-F1
#
_cell.length_a   1.000
_cell.length_b   1.000
_cell.length_c   1.000
_cell.angle_alpha   90.00
_cell.angle_beta   90.00
_cell.angle_gamma   90.00
#
_symmetry.space_group_name_H-M   'P 1'
#
loop_
_entity.id
_entity.type
_entity.pdbx_description
1 polymer ?
#
loop_
_entity_poly.entity_id
_entity_poly.type
_entity_poly.pdbx_seq_one_letter_code
_entity_poly.pdbx_strand_id
1 'polypeptide(L)' 'MFILSSVYRTLVAIGDRHVPTKFRMVWDHPAGPKTVHFWAPGVKWALVVAGIGDLSRPAENLSIYQSAALAATGN' A
#
# COMPACT_ATOMS: atom_id res chain seq x y z
N MET A 1 6.49 20.87 0.81
CA MET A 1 7.44 19.77 1.12
C MET A 1 7.88 19.70 2.59
N PHE A 2 7.60 20.68 3.46
CA PHE A 2 8.03 20.67 4.88
C PHE A 2 6.98 20.11 5.87
N ILE A 3 5.69 20.24 5.56
CA ILE A 3 4.59 19.83 6.46
C ILE A 3 4.44 18.30 6.50
N LEU A 4 4.52 17.66 5.34
CA LEU A 4 4.47 16.19 5.19
C LEU A 4 5.59 15.49 6.00
N SER A 5 6.77 16.11 6.09
CA SER A 5 7.92 15.59 6.83
C SER A 5 7.76 15.72 8.35
N SER A 6 7.07 16.74 8.85
CA SER A 6 6.82 16.90 10.30
C SER A 6 5.82 15.88 10.83
N VAL A 7 4.72 15.67 10.10
CA VAL A 7 3.71 14.66 10.42
C VAL A 7 4.32 13.25 10.34
N TYR A 8 5.06 12.96 9.27
CA TYR A 8 5.75 11.68 9.12
C TYR A 8 6.73 11.40 10.27
N ARG A 9 7.57 12.38 10.63
CA ARG A 9 8.53 12.23 11.74
C ARG A 9 7.82 11.97 13.07
N THR A 10 6.69 12.64 13.31
CA THR A 10 5.91 12.46 14.53
C THR A 10 5.29 11.05 14.60
N LEU A 11 4.72 10.58 13.49
CA LEU A 11 4.13 9.23 13.40
C LEU A 11 5.18 8.13 13.57
N VAL A 12 6.36 8.30 12.95
CA VAL A 12 7.48 7.36 13.10
C VAL A 12 8.01 7.37 14.54
N ALA A 13 8.13 8.52 15.18
CA ALA A 13 8.58 8.63 16.57
C ALA A 13 7.61 7.95 17.56
N ILE A 14 6.31 8.04 17.32
CA ILE A 14 5.30 7.30 18.09
C ILE A 14 5.48 5.79 17.85
N GLY A 15 5.62 5.37 16.59
CA GLY A 15 5.84 3.96 16.24
C GLY A 15 7.10 3.36 16.86
N ASP A 16 8.23 4.07 16.80
CA ASP A 16 9.54 3.65 17.32
C ASP A 16 9.51 3.27 18.81
N ARG A 17 8.61 3.89 19.59
CA ARG A 17 8.41 3.61 21.02
C ARG A 17 7.67 2.29 21.28
N HIS A 18 6.85 1.85 20.33
CA HIS A 18 6.01 0.65 20.45
C HIS A 18 6.58 -0.58 19.75
N VAL A 19 7.69 -0.46 19.00
CA VAL A 19 8.32 -1.61 18.33
C VAL A 19 9.17 -2.44 19.30
N PRO A 20 8.85 -3.74 19.49
CA PRO A 20 9.67 -4.66 20.28
C PRO A 20 11.05 -4.88 19.65
N THR A 21 12.08 -5.13 20.46
CA THR A 21 13.47 -5.30 20.00
C THR A 21 13.64 -6.34 18.90
N LYS A 22 12.84 -7.42 18.91
CA LYS A 22 12.86 -8.48 17.90
C LYS A 22 12.43 -8.01 16.50
N PHE A 23 11.58 -6.99 16.41
CA PHE A 23 11.09 -6.44 15.13
C PHE A 23 11.84 -5.19 14.67
N ARG A 24 12.82 -4.74 15.45
CA ARG A 24 13.61 -3.53 15.15
C ARG A 24 14.36 -3.65 13.83
N MET A 25 14.91 -4.83 13.54
CA MET A 25 15.60 -5.12 12.28
C MET A 25 14.72 -4.88 11.04
N VAL A 26 13.46 -5.31 11.09
CA VAL A 26 12.51 -5.12 9.98
C VAL A 26 12.04 -3.67 9.91
N TRP A 27 11.83 -3.04 11.07
CA TRP A 27 11.35 -1.68 11.20
C TRP A 27 12.35 -0.61 10.72
N ASP A 28 13.64 -0.81 11.00
CA ASP A 28 14.72 0.11 10.61
C ASP A 28 15.38 -0.25 9.27
N HIS A 29 14.89 -1.29 8.58
CA HIS A 29 15.37 -1.66 7.25
C HIS A 29 15.17 -0.51 6.25
N PRO A 30 16.15 -0.22 5.36
CA PRO A 30 16.05 0.88 4.39
C PRO A 30 14.88 0.75 3.40
N ALA A 31 14.34 -0.45 3.22
CA ALA A 31 13.09 -0.74 2.49
C ALA A 31 11.98 -1.30 3.39
N GLY A 32 11.98 -0.91 4.67
CA GLY A 32 11.06 -1.39 5.69
C GLY A 32 9.73 -0.62 5.72
N PRO A 33 8.88 -0.88 6.74
CA PRO A 33 7.54 -0.29 6.90
C PRO A 33 7.49 1.24 6.98
N LYS A 34 8.64 1.90 7.17
CA LYS A 34 8.77 3.37 7.12
C LYS A 34 8.70 3.91 5.68
N THR A 35 8.86 3.05 4.66
CA THR A 35 9.01 3.46 3.26
C THR A 35 7.80 3.16 2.38
N VAL A 36 7.61 3.98 1.34
CA VAL A 36 6.55 3.77 0.34
C VAL A 36 6.74 2.46 -0.43
N HIS A 37 7.99 2.08 -0.72
CA HIS A 37 8.30 0.85 -1.45
C HIS A 37 7.81 -0.41 -0.74
N PHE A 38 7.79 -0.41 0.59
CA PHE A 38 7.26 -1.54 1.37
C PHE A 38 5.74 -1.67 1.24
N TRP A 39 5.02 -0.54 1.25
CA TRP A 39 3.54 -0.54 1.23
C TRP A 39 2.92 -0.50 -0.17
N ALA A 40 3.66 -0.03 -1.19
CA ALA A 40 3.16 0.10 -2.55
C ALA A 40 2.59 -1.20 -3.13
N PRO A 41 3.23 -2.39 -2.96
CA PRO A 41 2.63 -3.65 -3.37
C PRO A 41 1.32 -3.96 -2.65
N GLY A 42 1.26 -3.69 -1.33
CA GLY A 42 0.05 -3.93 -0.53
C GLY A 42 -1.13 -3.05 -0.94
N VAL A 43 -0.88 -1.77 -1.25
CA VAL A 43 -1.92 -0.86 -1.75
C VAL A 43 -2.42 -1.30 -3.12
N LYS A 44 -1.53 -1.79 -4.00
CA LYS A 44 -1.93 -2.33 -5.31
C LYS A 44 -2.89 -3.50 -5.15
N TRP A 45 -2.60 -4.46 -4.27
CA TRP A 45 -3.51 -5.57 -3.97
C TRP A 45 -4.80 -5.12 -3.29
N ALA A 46 -4.76 -4.08 -2.44
CA ALA A 46 -5.97 -3.52 -1.84
C ALA A 46 -6.94 -2.96 -2.89
N LEU A 47 -6.44 -2.38 -3.99
CA LEU A 47 -7.28 -1.94 -5.11
C LEU A 47 -7.94 -3.12 -5.83
N VAL A 48 -7.23 -4.25 -5.99
CA VAL A 48 -7.79 -5.48 -6.56
C VAL A 48 -8.93 -6.01 -5.69
N VAL A 49 -8.73 -6.05 -4.36
CA VAL A 49 -9.77 -6.48 -3.41
C VAL A 49 -10.97 -5.51 -3.41
N ALA A 50 -10.73 -4.21 -3.45
CA ALA A 50 -11.79 -3.21 -3.56
C ALA A 50 -12.61 -3.37 -4.86
N GLY A 51 -11.98 -3.83 -5.94
CA GLY A 51 -12.65 -4.14 -7.22
C GLY A 51 -13.55 -5.37 -7.20
N ILE A 52 -13.45 -6.26 -6.19
CA ILE A 52 -14.33 -7.44 -6.06
C ILE A 52 -15.80 -7.01 -5.88
N GLY A 53 -16.06 -5.88 -5.21
CA GLY A 53 -17.41 -5.32 -5.09
C GLY A 53 -17.99 -4.79 -6.40
N ASP A 54 -17.13 -4.49 -7.38
CA ASP A 54 -17.55 -4.03 -8.71
C ASP A 54 -17.99 -5.20 -9.62
N LEU A 55 -17.76 -6.45 -9.22
CA LEU A 55 -18.25 -7.65 -9.91
C LEU A 55 -19.78 -7.79 -9.89
N SER A 56 -20.45 -7.06 -8.98
CA SER A 56 -21.91 -6.98 -8.91
C SER A 56 -22.52 -6.10 -10.01
N ARG A 57 -21.70 -5.34 -10.75
CA ARG A 57 -22.19 -4.53 -11.88
C ARG A 57 -22.52 -5.44 -13.07
N PRO A 58 -23.60 -5.14 -13.83
CA PRO A 58 -23.93 -5.87 -15.05
C PRO A 58 -22.71 -5.91 -15.98
N ALA A 59 -22.36 -7.09 -16.47
CA ALA A 59 -21.17 -7.33 -17.32
C ALA A 59 -21.13 -6.44 -18.58
N GLU A 60 -22.28 -5.89 -18.97
CA GLU A 60 -22.44 -4.92 -20.07
C GLU A 60 -21.77 -3.57 -19.81
N ASN A 61 -21.51 -3.22 -18.53
CA ASN A 61 -20.81 -1.99 -18.13
C ASN A 61 -19.33 -2.22 -17.75
N LEU A 62 -18.86 -3.47 -17.79
CA LEU A 62 -17.49 -3.85 -17.42
C LEU A 62 -16.60 -3.96 -18.67
N SER A 63 -15.66 -3.03 -18.82
CA SER A 63 -14.70 -3.06 -19.92
C SER A 63 -13.65 -4.16 -19.71
N ILE A 64 -13.78 -5.26 -20.44
CA ILE A 64 -12.85 -6.41 -20.42
C ILE A 64 -11.40 -5.97 -20.67
N TYR A 65 -11.19 -4.99 -21.57
CA TYR A 65 -9.86 -4.44 -21.85
C TYR A 65 -9.25 -3.70 -20.65
N GLN A 66 -10.07 -3.06 -19.82
CA GLN A 66 -9.62 -2.32 -18.65
C GLN A 66 -9.25 -3.25 -17.50
N SER A 67 -10.03 -4.32 -17.28
CA SER A 67 -9.70 -5.38 -16.33
C SER A 67 -8.49 -6.21 -16.78
N ALA A 68 -8.38 -6.52 -18.08
CA ALA A 68 -7.23 -7.22 -18.65
C ALA A 68 -5.96 -6.36 -18.60
N ALA A 69 -6.04 -5.06 -18.88
CA ALA A 69 -4.91 -4.15 -18.74
C ALA A 69 -4.44 -4.06 -17.27
N LEU A 70 -5.37 -4.01 -16.30
CA LEU A 70 -5.03 -4.01 -14.86
C LEU A 70 -4.34 -5.32 -14.44
N ALA A 71 -4.82 -6.46 -14.96
CA ALA A 71 -4.23 -7.77 -14.70
C ALA A 71 -2.86 -7.93 -15.38
N ALA A 72 -2.71 -7.42 -16.61
CA ALA A 72 -1.48 -7.53 -17.40
C ALA A 72 -0.38 -6.56 -16.95
N THR A 73 -0.72 -5.36 -16.48
CA THR A 73 0.25 -4.39 -15.94
C THR A 73 0.62 -4.67 -14.47
N GLY A 74 0.59 -5.93 -14.07
CA GLY A 74 0.97 -6.45 -12.75
C GLY A 74 2.43 -6.21 -12.31
N ASN A 75 3.12 -5.17 -12.78
CA ASN A 75 4.42 -4.69 -12.30
C ASN A 75 4.32 -3.45 -11.37
#